data_AF-A0A067NQI3-F1
#
_entry.id   AF-A0A067NQI3-F1
#
_cell.length_a   1.000
_cell.length_b   1.000
_cell.length_c   1.000
_cell.angle_alpha   90.00
_cell.angle_beta   90.00
_cell.angle_gamma   90.00
#
_symmetry.space_group_name_H-M   'P 1'
#
loop_
_entity.id
_entity.type
_entity.pdbx_description
1 polymer ?
#
loop_
_entity_poly.entity_id
_entity_poly.type
_entity_poly.pdbx_seq_one_letter_code
_entity_poly.pdbx_strand_id
1 'polypeptide(L)'
;MHFVLLATLYSCFIFASPLVTVLAQSPPPGSPVLTPEIDAFINGLLSDWNSPGGLSVAVVRKADNGTWNVETKGYGLAKADGTNVSERTLFSIGSNSKLFTALATGLLIANQSLEPPISWDTKIKNIIPGWGLTDPVASEEATIIDLMSHRTGMPRHDFVASLAANMTDVIQKFHFLKPSAEFRQTFQYTNIMYTLLSYIPTSVLPSKPSFTRYVGANIFEPLGMSSTTYSFDVANATGNLADGFKKQQLNSSASPFDAGIPRALPFWAQVGGEDGNSGSGPGGIISNAIDMALWLQVLLSGGKHPVTRESVIPAEVIQTVSSGVTIFTPSAYVPSAGFVFIG
;
A
#
# COMPACT_ATOMS: atom_id res chain seq x y z
N MET A 1 1.95 58.02 61.72
CA MET A 1 2.46 56.76 62.31
C MET A 1 3.33 56.10 61.24
N HIS A 2 4.65 56.10 61.44
CA HIS A 2 5.65 55.55 60.52
C HIS A 2 5.70 54.03 60.62
N PHE A 3 5.70 53.30 59.50
CA PHE A 3 6.30 51.96 59.30
C PHE A 3 6.39 51.74 57.78
N VAL A 4 7.52 52.03 57.12
CA VAL A 4 8.68 51.16 56.82
C VAL A 4 8.27 49.75 56.36
N LEU A 5 8.33 49.55 55.04
CA LEU A 5 8.20 48.28 54.34
C LEU A 5 9.59 47.60 54.34
N LEU A 6 9.73 46.46 55.02
CA LEU A 6 10.92 45.60 54.92
C LEU A 6 10.66 44.50 53.89
N ALA A 7 11.47 44.51 52.84
CA ALA A 7 11.53 43.49 51.81
C ALA A 7 12.19 42.22 52.37
N THR A 8 11.53 41.07 52.21
CA THR A 8 12.12 39.75 52.45
C THR A 8 12.38 39.09 51.11
N LEU A 9 13.66 38.91 50.79
CA LEU A 9 14.17 38.17 49.64
C LEU A 9 13.71 36.70 49.70
N TYR A 10 12.95 36.26 48.69
CA TYR A 10 12.80 34.84 48.37
C TYR A 10 13.69 34.53 47.17
N SER A 11 14.68 33.67 47.43
CA SER A 11 15.62 33.13 46.44
C SER A 11 14.88 32.31 45.39
N CYS A 12 14.87 32.77 44.14
CA CYS A 12 14.46 31.96 42.99
C CYS A 12 15.49 30.86 42.73
N PHE A 13 15.19 29.63 43.14
CA PHE A 13 15.84 28.46 42.55
C PHE A 13 15.23 28.22 41.17
N ILE A 14 15.92 28.71 40.14
CA ILE A 14 15.68 28.30 38.75
C ILE A 14 16.18 26.87 38.63
N PHE A 15 15.28 25.89 38.65
CA PHE A 15 15.58 24.56 38.14
C PHE A 15 15.72 24.67 36.62
N ALA A 16 16.95 24.92 36.15
CA ALA A 16 17.32 24.70 34.77
C ALA A 16 17.35 23.19 34.54
N SER A 17 16.22 22.60 34.17
CA SER A 17 16.21 21.27 33.56
C SER A 17 17.04 21.35 32.27
N PRO A 18 18.13 20.58 32.12
CA PRO A 18 18.76 20.50 30.82
C PRO A 18 17.75 19.85 29.89
N LEU A 19 17.34 20.58 28.84
CA LEU A 19 16.78 19.97 27.65
C LEU A 19 17.85 19.02 27.13
N VAL A 20 17.78 17.75 27.51
CA VAL A 20 18.55 16.71 26.82
C VAL A 20 17.86 16.56 25.48
N THR A 21 18.36 17.30 24.49
CA THR A 21 18.11 17.01 23.10
C THR A 21 18.66 15.61 22.88
N VAL A 22 17.79 14.60 22.92
CA VAL A 22 18.09 13.27 22.40
C VAL A 22 18.22 13.47 20.89
N LEU A 23 19.42 13.86 20.45
CA LEU A 23 19.84 13.60 19.09
C LEU A 23 19.84 12.08 19.00
N ALA A 24 18.83 11.51 18.35
CA ALA A 24 18.90 10.12 17.91
C ALA A 24 20.16 10.02 17.06
N GLN A 25 21.25 9.52 17.65
CA GLN A 25 22.47 9.25 16.92
C GLN A 25 22.08 8.26 15.84
N SER A 26 22.18 8.65 14.58
CA SER A 26 22.03 7.71 13.49
C SER A 26 23.00 6.57 13.76
N PRO A 27 22.54 5.31 13.81
CA PRO A 27 23.43 4.19 14.09
C PRO A 27 24.59 4.21 13.08
N PRO A 28 25.81 3.79 13.50
CA PRO A 28 26.95 3.78 12.61
C PRO A 28 26.62 3.08 11.28
N PRO A 29 27.15 3.56 10.14
CA PRO A 29 26.96 2.89 8.86
C PRO A 29 27.34 1.41 8.98
N GLY A 30 26.38 0.51 8.73
CA GLY A 30 26.57 -0.94 8.78
C GLY A 30 26.15 -1.64 10.07
N SER A 31 25.71 -0.93 11.12
CA SER A 31 25.08 -1.58 12.28
C SER A 31 23.68 -2.09 11.92
N PRO A 32 23.27 -3.31 12.33
CA PRO A 32 21.93 -3.83 12.06
C PRO A 32 20.86 -2.91 12.67
N VAL A 33 19.76 -2.69 11.96
CA VAL A 33 18.57 -2.00 12.50
C VAL A 33 17.73 -2.96 13.32
N LEU A 34 17.60 -4.21 12.89
CA LEU A 34 16.85 -5.24 13.61
C LEU A 34 17.72 -5.78 14.75
N THR A 35 17.95 -4.93 15.75
CA THR A 35 18.70 -5.26 16.97
C THR A 35 17.83 -6.05 17.95
N PRO A 36 18.44 -6.71 18.96
CA PRO A 36 17.69 -7.35 20.04
C PRO A 36 16.71 -6.40 20.77
N GLU A 37 17.02 -5.12 20.87
CA GLU A 37 16.12 -4.11 21.45
C GLU A 37 14.88 -3.88 20.57
N ILE A 38 15.06 -3.82 19.25
CA ILE A 38 13.94 -3.73 18.29
C ILE A 38 13.13 -5.04 18.28
N ASP A 39 13.79 -6.19 18.39
CA ASP A 39 13.11 -7.49 18.55
C ASP A 39 12.23 -7.49 19.79
N ALA A 40 12.78 -7.07 20.94
CA ALA A 40 12.05 -7.01 22.19
C ALA A 40 10.87 -6.02 22.11
N PHE A 41 11.05 -4.88 21.44
CA PHE A 41 9.99 -3.92 21.19
C PHE A 41 8.86 -4.51 20.34
N ILE A 42 9.17 -5.15 19.20
CA ILE A 42 8.16 -5.75 18.31
C ILE A 42 7.42 -6.88 19.02
N ASN A 43 8.13 -7.77 19.71
CA ASN A 43 7.50 -8.85 20.49
C ASN A 43 6.65 -8.29 21.64
N GLY A 44 7.09 -7.20 22.28
CA GLY A 44 6.31 -6.45 23.26
C GLY A 44 5.01 -5.94 22.67
N LEU A 45 5.04 -5.30 21.49
CA LEU A 45 3.83 -4.83 20.80
C LEU A 45 2.86 -5.97 20.47
N LEU A 46 3.36 -7.11 19.96
CA LEU A 46 2.52 -8.27 19.68
C LEU A 46 1.85 -8.81 20.96
N SER A 47 2.59 -8.82 22.08
CA SER A 47 2.07 -9.21 23.39
C SER A 47 1.03 -8.21 23.91
N ASP A 48 1.35 -6.92 23.93
CA ASP A 48 0.49 -5.84 24.46
C ASP A 48 -0.84 -5.75 23.70
N TRP A 49 -0.82 -6.04 22.40
CA TRP A 49 -2.01 -6.02 21.55
C TRP A 49 -2.79 -7.35 21.57
N ASN A 50 -2.27 -8.35 22.29
CA ASN A 50 -2.74 -9.73 22.24
C ASN A 50 -2.93 -10.17 20.79
N SER A 51 -1.92 -9.98 19.95
CA SER A 51 -2.01 -10.24 18.52
C SER A 51 -2.09 -11.75 18.29
N PRO A 52 -3.16 -12.27 17.64
CA PRO A 52 -3.28 -13.69 17.33
C PRO A 52 -2.33 -14.14 16.21
N GLY A 53 -1.85 -13.20 15.40
CA GLY A 53 -0.93 -13.43 14.30
C GLY A 53 0.33 -12.58 14.41
N GLY A 54 1.23 -12.79 13.48
CA GLY A 54 2.52 -12.14 13.41
C GLY A 54 2.65 -11.12 12.30
N LEU A 55 3.88 -10.64 12.12
CA LEU A 55 4.27 -9.71 11.06
C LEU A 55 5.67 -10.05 10.55
N SER A 56 5.95 -9.67 9.31
CA SER A 56 7.28 -9.78 8.71
C SER A 56 7.78 -8.37 8.39
N VAL A 57 9.03 -8.08 8.75
CA VAL A 57 9.66 -6.77 8.60
C VAL A 57 10.76 -6.86 7.56
N ALA A 58 10.85 -5.85 6.71
CA ALA A 58 11.98 -5.58 5.85
C ALA A 58 12.52 -4.17 6.12
N VAL A 59 13.82 -4.04 6.34
CA VAL A 59 14.53 -2.76 6.44
C VAL A 59 15.51 -2.67 5.28
N VAL A 60 15.40 -1.60 4.50
CA VAL A 60 16.23 -1.34 3.33
C VAL A 60 16.96 -0.01 3.52
N ARG A 61 18.28 -0.05 3.50
CA ARG A 61 19.13 1.15 3.58
C ARG A 61 20.14 1.14 2.46
N LYS A 62 20.35 2.31 1.85
CA LYS A 62 21.44 2.53 0.92
C LYS A 62 22.61 3.14 1.68
N ALA A 63 23.75 2.47 1.69
CA ALA A 63 24.97 3.02 2.26
C ALA A 63 25.57 4.09 1.34
N ASP A 64 26.43 4.95 1.89
CA ASP A 64 27.06 6.06 1.16
C ASP A 64 27.90 5.61 -0.03
N ASN A 65 28.50 4.41 0.07
CA ASN A 65 29.25 3.77 -1.02
C ASN A 65 28.34 3.17 -2.12
N GLY A 66 27.02 3.34 -2.01
CA GLY A 66 26.02 2.86 -2.96
C GLY A 66 25.56 1.41 -2.75
N THR A 67 26.08 0.68 -1.76
CA THR A 67 25.65 -0.71 -1.49
C THR A 67 24.34 -0.74 -0.69
N TRP A 68 23.57 -1.82 -0.87
CA TRP A 68 22.35 -2.04 -0.12
C TRP A 68 22.60 -2.86 1.15
N ASN A 69 22.05 -2.38 2.26
CA ASN A 69 21.91 -3.15 3.50
C ASN A 69 20.44 -3.51 3.64
N VAL A 70 20.13 -4.80 3.54
CA VAL A 70 18.79 -5.36 3.65
C VAL A 70 18.73 -6.30 4.83
N GLU A 71 17.76 -6.07 5.71
CA GLU A 71 17.49 -6.92 6.86
C GLU A 71 16.03 -7.34 6.82
N THR A 72 15.74 -8.63 6.97
CA THR A 72 14.37 -9.14 7.02
C THR A 72 14.19 -10.08 8.22
N LYS A 73 13.02 -10.05 8.85
CA LYS A 73 12.71 -10.91 10.00
C LYS A 73 11.22 -11.09 10.22
N GLY A 74 10.81 -12.30 10.60
CA GLY A 74 9.46 -12.62 11.02
C GLY A 74 9.28 -12.62 12.54
N TYR A 75 8.09 -12.26 13.00
CA TYR A 75 7.70 -12.23 14.41
C TYR A 75 6.29 -12.78 14.58
N GLY A 76 6.03 -13.53 15.66
CA GLY A 76 4.70 -14.09 15.95
C GLY A 76 4.30 -15.27 15.04
N LEU A 77 3.00 -15.56 14.98
CA LEU A 77 2.45 -16.73 14.29
C LEU A 77 1.95 -16.39 12.87
N ALA A 78 2.36 -17.17 11.89
CA ALA A 78 1.85 -17.10 10.53
C ALA A 78 0.51 -17.84 10.37
N LYS A 79 0.32 -18.93 11.13
CA LYS A 79 -0.81 -19.84 10.99
C LYS A 79 -1.37 -20.28 12.33
N ALA A 80 -2.64 -20.67 12.32
CA ALA A 80 -3.35 -21.12 13.52
C ALA A 80 -2.81 -22.45 14.08
N ASP A 81 -2.03 -23.20 13.29
CA ASP A 81 -1.36 -24.43 13.72
C ASP A 81 -0.09 -24.19 14.57
N GLY A 82 0.26 -22.91 14.82
CA GLY A 82 1.44 -22.53 15.59
C GLY A 82 2.70 -22.31 14.74
N THR A 83 2.61 -22.37 13.40
CA THR A 83 3.72 -22.01 12.51
C THR A 83 4.14 -20.56 12.73
N ASN A 84 5.43 -20.32 12.94
CA ASN A 84 5.99 -18.97 13.10
C ASN A 84 6.08 -18.22 11.77
N VAL A 85 5.99 -16.88 11.85
CA VAL A 85 6.32 -16.01 10.71
C VAL A 85 7.82 -16.06 10.42
N SER A 86 8.17 -16.07 9.13
CA SER A 86 9.51 -15.86 8.62
C SER A 86 9.53 -14.70 7.60
N GLU A 87 10.71 -14.35 7.12
CA GLU A 87 10.88 -13.44 5.98
C GLU A 87 10.28 -13.96 4.67
N ARG A 88 10.00 -15.28 4.59
CA ARG A 88 9.41 -15.96 3.42
C ARG A 88 7.89 -16.14 3.52
N THR A 89 7.31 -15.88 4.69
CA THR A 89 5.86 -15.97 4.89
C THR A 89 5.16 -14.99 3.95
N LEU A 90 4.18 -15.50 3.21
CA LEU A 90 3.40 -14.76 2.23
C LEU A 90 2.18 -14.12 2.90
N PHE A 91 2.01 -12.81 2.67
CA PHE A 91 0.89 -12.03 3.15
C PHE A 91 0.19 -11.35 1.97
N SER A 92 -1.14 -11.26 2.03
CA SER A 92 -1.85 -10.32 1.18
C SER A 92 -1.49 -8.90 1.61
N ILE A 93 -0.86 -8.12 0.73
CA ILE A 93 -0.36 -6.78 1.07
C ILE A 93 -1.44 -5.70 0.97
N GLY A 94 -2.67 -6.11 0.62
CA GLY A 94 -3.84 -5.24 0.51
C GLY A 94 -3.57 -4.04 -0.38
N SER A 95 -3.98 -2.84 0.06
CA SER A 95 -3.92 -1.65 -0.80
C SER A 95 -2.53 -1.17 -1.19
N ASN A 96 -1.46 -1.76 -0.65
CA ASN A 96 -0.12 -1.56 -1.22
C ASN A 96 -0.03 -2.02 -2.69
N SER A 97 -0.91 -2.93 -3.15
CA SER A 97 -1.01 -3.30 -4.56
C SER A 97 -1.29 -2.12 -5.50
N LYS A 98 -1.92 -1.05 -5.00
CA LYS A 98 -2.24 0.13 -5.82
C LYS A 98 -1.00 0.80 -6.40
N LEU A 99 0.13 0.77 -5.70
CA LEU A 99 1.37 1.30 -6.23
C LEU A 99 1.85 0.50 -7.45
N PHE A 100 1.72 -0.82 -7.42
CA PHE A 100 2.00 -1.67 -8.57
C PHE A 100 1.05 -1.38 -9.73
N THR A 101 -0.24 -1.16 -9.47
CA THR A 101 -1.18 -0.71 -10.51
C THR A 101 -0.78 0.62 -11.13
N ALA A 102 -0.44 1.62 -10.31
CA ALA A 102 -0.03 2.93 -10.80
C ALA A 102 1.22 2.85 -11.66
N LEU A 103 2.24 2.09 -11.22
CA LEU A 103 3.48 1.93 -11.97
C LEU A 103 3.29 1.06 -13.22
N ALA A 104 2.44 0.03 -13.19
CA ALA A 104 2.08 -0.74 -14.38
C ALA A 104 1.37 0.13 -15.44
N THR A 105 0.46 1.01 -15.03
CA THR A 105 -0.12 1.99 -15.95
C THR A 105 0.93 2.98 -16.47
N GLY A 106 1.87 3.40 -15.62
CA GLY A 106 3.01 4.22 -16.05
C GLY A 106 3.91 3.54 -17.07
N LEU A 107 4.14 2.23 -16.96
CA LEU A 107 4.87 1.43 -17.95
C LEU A 107 4.13 1.41 -19.30
N LEU A 108 2.79 1.35 -19.31
CA LEU A 108 2.02 1.49 -20.54
C LEU A 108 2.17 2.88 -21.17
N ILE A 109 2.14 3.94 -20.35
CA ILE A 109 2.33 5.33 -20.80
C ILE A 109 3.74 5.54 -21.38
N ALA A 110 4.76 4.95 -20.76
CA ALA A 110 6.14 5.03 -21.21
C ALA A 110 6.45 4.12 -22.42
N ASN A 111 5.53 3.23 -22.80
CA ASN A 111 5.71 2.31 -23.91
C ASN A 111 5.56 3.04 -25.25
N GLN A 112 6.69 3.40 -25.86
CA GLN A 112 6.74 4.09 -27.17
C GLN A 112 6.18 3.26 -28.33
N SER A 113 6.00 1.94 -28.16
CA SER A 113 5.41 1.07 -29.18
C SER A 113 3.88 0.91 -29.02
N LEU A 114 3.27 1.56 -28.03
CA LEU A 114 1.82 1.53 -27.84
C LEU A 114 1.15 2.45 -28.86
N GLU A 115 0.24 1.90 -29.65
CA GLU A 115 -0.49 2.64 -30.70
C GLU A 115 -2.01 2.44 -30.55
N PRO A 116 -2.80 3.52 -30.36
CA PRO A 116 -2.34 4.90 -30.15
C PRO A 116 -1.65 5.06 -28.79
N PRO A 117 -0.70 6.01 -28.65
CA PRO A 117 -0.07 6.29 -27.37
C PRO A 117 -1.08 6.86 -26.37
N ILE A 118 -0.85 6.58 -25.08
CA ILE A 118 -1.64 7.11 -23.96
C ILE A 118 -0.75 7.96 -23.04
N SER A 119 -1.38 8.81 -22.24
CA SER A 119 -0.76 9.73 -21.29
C SER A 119 -1.56 9.77 -19.98
N TRP A 120 -1.00 10.36 -18.93
CA TRP A 120 -1.68 10.53 -17.64
C TRP A 120 -3.01 11.31 -17.76
N ASP A 121 -3.09 12.23 -18.73
CA ASP A 121 -4.28 13.02 -19.04
C ASP A 121 -5.21 12.35 -20.07
N THR A 122 -4.93 11.11 -20.48
CA THR A 122 -5.81 10.38 -21.39
C THR A 122 -7.15 10.15 -20.74
N LYS A 123 -8.20 10.63 -21.40
CA LYS A 123 -9.60 10.44 -20.99
C LYS A 123 -9.97 8.96 -21.04
N ILE A 124 -10.58 8.46 -19.97
CA ILE A 124 -10.94 7.04 -19.84
C ILE A 124 -11.93 6.61 -20.92
N LYS A 125 -12.89 7.47 -21.28
CA LYS A 125 -13.85 7.22 -22.36
C LYS A 125 -13.22 6.87 -23.71
N ASN A 126 -11.98 7.32 -23.95
CA ASN A 126 -11.30 7.09 -25.22
C ASN A 126 -10.61 5.71 -25.28
N ILE A 127 -10.35 5.09 -24.12
CA ILE A 127 -9.54 3.88 -24.02
C ILE A 127 -10.27 2.70 -23.38
N ILE A 128 -11.38 2.91 -22.68
CA ILE A 128 -12.17 1.84 -22.07
C ILE A 128 -13.57 1.78 -22.70
N PRO A 129 -13.87 0.75 -23.51
CA PRO A 129 -15.20 0.52 -24.03
C PRO A 129 -16.24 0.36 -22.91
N GLY A 130 -17.37 1.06 -23.05
CA GLY A 130 -18.47 0.98 -22.11
C GLY A 130 -18.27 1.75 -20.80
N TRP A 131 -17.18 2.51 -20.67
CA TRP A 131 -16.99 3.44 -19.56
C TRP A 131 -18.11 4.48 -19.47
N GLY A 132 -18.49 4.78 -18.24
CA GLY A 132 -19.24 5.97 -17.88
C GLY A 132 -19.62 6.00 -16.41
N LEU A 133 -19.92 7.20 -15.91
CA LEU A 133 -20.38 7.46 -14.55
C LEU A 133 -21.74 8.17 -14.60
N THR A 134 -22.49 8.11 -13.50
CA THR A 134 -23.75 8.88 -13.39
C THR A 134 -23.54 10.40 -13.47
N ASP A 135 -22.40 10.91 -13.00
CA ASP A 135 -22.00 12.31 -13.21
C ASP A 135 -21.52 12.50 -14.66
N PRO A 136 -22.21 13.31 -15.49
CA PRO A 136 -21.87 13.46 -16.90
C PRO A 136 -20.52 14.16 -17.13
N VAL A 137 -20.12 15.08 -16.23
CA VAL A 137 -18.82 15.76 -16.33
C VAL A 137 -17.71 14.77 -16.01
N ALA A 138 -17.83 14.02 -14.91
CA ALA A 138 -16.85 12.99 -14.57
C ALA A 138 -16.78 11.89 -15.65
N SER A 139 -17.92 11.49 -16.21
CA SER A 139 -17.97 10.49 -17.29
C SER A 139 -17.22 10.95 -18.55
N GLU A 140 -17.29 12.23 -18.88
CA GLU A 140 -16.69 12.81 -20.09
C GLU A 140 -15.23 13.24 -19.91
N GLU A 141 -14.87 13.71 -18.71
CA GLU A 141 -13.60 14.39 -18.44
C GLU A 141 -12.64 13.59 -17.56
N ALA A 142 -13.05 12.48 -16.95
CA ALA A 142 -12.15 11.66 -16.15
C ALA A 142 -10.97 11.12 -16.97
N THR A 143 -9.78 11.31 -16.41
CA THR A 143 -8.50 10.86 -16.97
C THR A 143 -7.88 9.76 -16.11
N ILE A 144 -6.81 9.14 -16.60
CA ILE A 144 -6.02 8.17 -15.82
C ILE A 144 -5.57 8.78 -14.49
N ILE A 145 -5.07 10.02 -14.48
CA ILE A 145 -4.62 10.67 -13.26
C ILE A 145 -5.77 10.95 -12.28
N ASP A 146 -7.00 11.22 -12.76
CA ASP A 146 -8.17 11.40 -11.89
C ASP A 146 -8.56 10.13 -11.13
N LEU A 147 -8.47 8.97 -11.80
CA LEU A 147 -8.73 7.66 -11.20
C LEU A 147 -7.72 7.34 -10.11
N MET A 148 -6.42 7.50 -10.41
CA MET A 148 -5.33 7.23 -9.45
C MET A 148 -5.37 8.16 -8.24
N SER A 149 -5.76 9.42 -8.46
CA SER A 149 -5.76 10.44 -7.43
C SER A 149 -7.06 10.50 -6.63
N HIS A 150 -7.95 9.52 -6.82
CA HIS A 150 -9.21 9.37 -6.09
C HIS A 150 -10.09 10.62 -6.13
N ARG A 151 -10.19 11.29 -7.28
CA ARG A 151 -10.87 12.60 -7.41
C ARG A 151 -12.00 12.61 -8.44
N THR A 152 -12.63 11.47 -8.69
CA THR A 152 -13.73 11.35 -9.66
C THR A 152 -15.10 11.76 -9.10
N GLY A 153 -15.21 12.06 -7.80
CA GLY A 153 -16.49 12.28 -7.11
C GLY A 153 -17.23 10.99 -6.74
N MET A 154 -16.64 9.83 -7.08
CA MET A 154 -17.20 8.51 -6.80
C MET A 154 -16.69 7.98 -5.46
N PRO A 155 -17.57 7.72 -4.46
CA PRO A 155 -17.16 7.11 -3.21
C PRO A 155 -16.87 5.61 -3.38
N ARG A 156 -16.65 4.92 -2.26
CA ARG A 156 -16.57 3.45 -2.27
C ARG A 156 -17.89 2.83 -2.70
N HIS A 157 -17.81 1.89 -3.63
CA HIS A 157 -18.91 1.02 -4.08
C HIS A 157 -18.40 -0.42 -4.23
N ASP A 158 -17.64 -0.89 -3.25
CA ASP A 158 -16.82 -2.11 -3.33
C ASP A 158 -17.64 -3.38 -3.67
N PHE A 159 -18.93 -3.40 -3.33
CA PHE A 159 -19.83 -4.52 -3.63
C PHE A 159 -20.19 -4.68 -5.12
N VAL A 160 -19.97 -3.66 -5.95
CA VAL A 160 -20.30 -3.73 -7.39
C VAL A 160 -19.60 -4.90 -8.08
N ALA A 161 -18.36 -5.19 -7.66
CA ALA A 161 -17.56 -6.29 -8.17
C ALA A 161 -18.14 -7.66 -7.80
N SER A 162 -18.71 -7.80 -6.60
CA SER A 162 -19.31 -9.06 -6.14
C SER A 162 -20.59 -9.43 -6.88
N LEU A 163 -21.24 -8.44 -7.50
CA LEU A 163 -22.46 -8.63 -8.26
C LEU A 163 -22.19 -8.83 -9.75
N ALA A 164 -20.92 -8.82 -10.19
CA ALA A 164 -20.55 -8.81 -11.60
C ALA A 164 -19.99 -10.14 -12.09
N ALA A 165 -20.35 -10.49 -13.33
CA ALA A 165 -19.89 -11.72 -13.96
C ALA A 165 -18.45 -11.62 -14.48
N ASN A 166 -18.03 -10.43 -14.91
CA ASN A 166 -16.70 -10.15 -15.44
C ASN A 166 -16.40 -8.65 -15.36
N MET A 167 -15.18 -8.25 -15.76
CA MET A 167 -14.75 -6.85 -15.70
C MET A 167 -15.62 -5.92 -16.56
N THR A 168 -16.05 -6.34 -17.75
CA THR A 168 -16.94 -5.53 -18.60
C THR A 168 -18.26 -5.23 -17.90
N ASP A 169 -18.83 -6.22 -17.22
CA ASP A 169 -20.06 -6.04 -16.42
C ASP A 169 -19.82 -5.12 -15.19
N VAL A 170 -18.64 -5.18 -14.56
CA VAL A 170 -18.27 -4.19 -13.52
C VAL A 170 -18.30 -2.76 -14.09
N ILE A 171 -17.68 -2.56 -15.25
CA ILE A 171 -17.60 -1.24 -15.90
C ILE A 171 -18.98 -0.72 -16.28
N GLN A 172 -19.85 -1.58 -16.84
CA GLN A 172 -21.24 -1.21 -17.16
C GLN A 172 -22.02 -0.81 -15.92
N LYS A 173 -21.73 -1.39 -14.75
CA LYS A 173 -22.42 -1.03 -13.52
C LYS A 173 -22.04 0.34 -12.98
N PHE A 174 -20.92 0.91 -13.38
CA PHE A 174 -20.50 2.26 -12.94
C PHE A 174 -21.49 3.35 -13.35
N HIS A 175 -22.23 3.15 -14.44
CA HIS A 175 -23.29 4.06 -14.90
C HIS A 175 -24.42 4.25 -13.89
N PHE A 176 -24.61 3.29 -12.97
CA PHE A 176 -25.69 3.30 -11.98
C PHE A 176 -25.24 3.69 -10.57
N LEU A 177 -23.94 3.98 -10.38
CA LEU A 177 -23.38 4.29 -9.07
C LEU A 177 -23.53 5.78 -8.75
N LYS A 178 -24.15 6.09 -7.61
CA LYS A 178 -24.35 7.47 -7.18
C LYS A 178 -23.02 8.11 -6.75
N PRO A 179 -22.65 9.28 -7.31
CA PRO A 179 -21.55 10.08 -6.79
C PRO A 179 -21.94 10.72 -5.45
N SER A 180 -20.95 11.19 -4.70
CA SER A 180 -21.17 11.88 -3.42
C SER A 180 -20.48 13.25 -3.34
N ALA A 181 -19.76 13.62 -4.38
CA ALA A 181 -19.10 14.90 -4.57
C ALA A 181 -19.04 15.20 -6.07
N GLU A 182 -18.83 16.46 -6.42
CA GLU A 182 -18.60 16.87 -7.80
C GLU A 182 -17.22 16.38 -8.29
N PHE A 183 -17.08 16.24 -9.60
CA PHE A 183 -15.80 15.88 -10.23
C PHE A 183 -14.66 16.81 -9.78
N ARG A 184 -13.54 16.22 -9.33
CA ARG A 184 -12.34 16.91 -8.79
C ARG A 184 -12.56 17.78 -7.55
N GLN A 185 -13.75 17.74 -6.93
CA GLN A 185 -14.06 18.56 -5.76
C GLN A 185 -13.31 18.12 -4.49
N THR A 186 -13.20 16.82 -4.26
CA THR A 186 -12.55 16.28 -3.06
C THR A 186 -11.89 14.94 -3.33
N PHE A 187 -10.87 14.61 -2.53
CA PHE A 187 -10.36 13.26 -2.41
C PHE A 187 -11.44 12.33 -1.84
N GLN A 188 -11.68 11.21 -2.52
CA GLN A 188 -12.53 10.12 -2.04
C GLN A 188 -11.90 8.77 -2.39
N TYR A 189 -11.22 8.18 -1.40
CA TYR A 189 -10.63 6.85 -1.58
C TYR A 189 -11.68 5.86 -2.10
N THR A 190 -11.35 5.16 -3.19
CA THR A 190 -12.25 4.20 -3.82
C THR A 190 -11.47 3.09 -4.54
N ASN A 191 -11.85 1.84 -4.31
CA ASN A 191 -11.18 0.71 -4.97
C ASN A 191 -11.63 0.53 -6.42
N ILE A 192 -12.86 0.92 -6.76
CA ILE A 192 -13.45 0.65 -8.08
C ILE A 192 -12.73 1.38 -9.22
N MET A 193 -12.10 2.53 -8.93
CA MET A 193 -11.23 3.21 -9.89
C MET A 193 -9.92 2.44 -10.13
N TYR A 194 -9.39 1.75 -9.11
CA TYR A 194 -8.23 0.87 -9.27
C TYR A 194 -8.57 -0.47 -9.93
N THR A 195 -9.79 -0.98 -9.71
CA THR A 195 -10.35 -2.09 -10.50
C THR A 195 -10.38 -1.72 -11.98
N LEU A 196 -10.84 -0.51 -12.32
CA LEU A 196 -10.84 -0.02 -13.69
C LEU A 196 -9.43 0.20 -14.27
N LEU A 197 -8.50 0.79 -13.51
CA LEU A 197 -7.11 0.96 -13.93
C LEU A 197 -6.47 -0.38 -14.30
N SER A 198 -6.81 -1.46 -13.57
CA SER A 198 -6.31 -2.80 -13.87
C SER A 198 -6.79 -3.32 -15.24
N TYR A 199 -7.88 -2.79 -15.79
CA TYR A 199 -8.38 -3.20 -17.10
C TYR A 199 -7.65 -2.52 -18.29
N ILE A 200 -6.88 -1.45 -18.04
CA ILE A 200 -6.21 -0.69 -19.10
C ILE A 200 -5.31 -1.58 -19.97
N PRO A 201 -4.40 -2.43 -19.44
CA PRO A 201 -3.56 -3.29 -20.28
C PRO A 201 -4.39 -4.17 -21.24
N THR A 202 -5.48 -4.75 -20.76
CA THR A 202 -6.39 -5.57 -21.58
C THR A 202 -7.05 -4.76 -22.70
N SER A 203 -7.34 -3.49 -22.43
CA SER A 203 -8.06 -2.61 -23.37
C SER A 203 -7.14 -2.03 -24.45
N VAL A 204 -5.93 -1.61 -24.07
CA VAL A 204 -5.04 -0.84 -24.97
C VAL A 204 -4.00 -1.69 -25.70
N LEU A 205 -3.66 -2.88 -25.18
CA LEU A 205 -2.67 -3.75 -25.83
C LEU A 205 -3.33 -4.71 -26.82
N PRO A 206 -2.74 -4.94 -28.01
CA PRO A 206 -3.26 -5.89 -28.99
C PRO A 206 -3.38 -7.32 -28.47
N SER A 207 -2.47 -7.76 -27.59
CA SER A 207 -2.48 -9.09 -26.99
C SER A 207 -3.54 -9.26 -25.89
N LYS A 208 -4.17 -8.17 -25.44
CA LYS A 208 -5.21 -8.14 -24.40
C LYS A 208 -4.86 -8.96 -23.15
N PRO A 209 -3.65 -8.83 -22.57
CA PRO A 209 -3.27 -9.61 -21.41
C PRO A 209 -4.16 -9.23 -20.23
N SER A 210 -4.32 -10.14 -19.26
CA SER A 210 -4.88 -9.74 -17.97
C SER A 210 -3.90 -8.80 -17.26
N PHE A 211 -4.43 -7.99 -16.34
CA PHE A 211 -3.62 -7.10 -15.51
C PHE A 211 -2.47 -7.81 -14.81
N THR A 212 -2.76 -8.95 -14.19
CA THR A 212 -1.83 -9.70 -13.36
C THR A 212 -0.70 -10.30 -14.18
N ARG A 213 -1.00 -10.76 -15.40
CA ARG A 213 0.01 -11.22 -16.36
C ARG A 213 0.89 -10.08 -16.85
N TYR A 214 0.29 -8.92 -17.12
CA TYR A 214 1.05 -7.73 -17.49
C TYR A 214 2.00 -7.30 -16.37
N VAL A 215 1.52 -7.23 -15.11
CA VAL A 215 2.37 -6.93 -13.94
C VAL A 215 3.44 -7.98 -13.73
N GLY A 216 3.11 -9.27 -13.86
CA GLY A 216 4.06 -10.37 -13.76
C GLY A 216 5.24 -10.20 -14.73
N ALA A 217 4.94 -10.06 -16.02
CA ALA A 217 5.94 -9.95 -17.07
C ALA A 217 6.76 -8.65 -17.05
N ASN A 218 6.17 -7.54 -16.59
CA ASN A 218 6.81 -6.22 -16.69
C ASN A 218 7.36 -5.70 -15.35
N ILE A 219 7.00 -6.31 -14.22
CA ILE A 219 7.44 -5.89 -12.89
C ILE A 219 8.02 -7.08 -12.11
N PHE A 220 7.26 -8.15 -11.89
CA PHE A 220 7.72 -9.22 -10.99
C PHE A 220 8.91 -9.99 -11.57
N GLU A 221 8.80 -10.45 -12.82
CA GLU A 221 9.85 -11.23 -13.49
C GLU A 221 11.14 -10.41 -13.69
N PRO A 222 11.12 -9.18 -14.24
CA PRO A 222 12.34 -8.41 -14.46
C PRO A 222 13.02 -7.98 -13.15
N LEU A 223 12.27 -7.88 -12.06
CA LEU A 223 12.82 -7.57 -10.74
C LEU A 223 13.30 -8.81 -9.98
N GLY A 224 12.84 -10.01 -10.36
CA GLY A 224 13.12 -11.24 -9.62
C GLY A 224 12.27 -11.42 -8.36
N MET A 225 11.08 -10.80 -8.30
CA MET A 225 10.09 -10.97 -7.22
C MET A 225 9.37 -12.32 -7.34
N SER A 226 10.13 -13.41 -7.25
CA SER A 226 9.70 -14.76 -7.61
C SER A 226 8.66 -15.39 -6.68
N SER A 227 8.46 -14.83 -5.48
CA SER A 227 7.45 -15.31 -4.53
C SER A 227 6.16 -14.49 -4.59
N THR A 228 6.18 -13.36 -5.31
CA THR A 228 5.07 -12.43 -5.40
C THR A 228 4.09 -12.88 -6.48
N THR A 229 2.82 -12.98 -6.11
CA THR A 229 1.77 -13.54 -6.98
C THR A 229 0.42 -12.85 -6.72
N TYR A 230 -0.50 -12.99 -7.66
CA TYR A 230 -1.92 -12.68 -7.48
C TYR A 230 -2.77 -13.90 -7.14
N SER A 231 -2.20 -15.10 -7.27
CA SER A 231 -2.90 -16.37 -7.15
C SER A 231 -2.86 -16.90 -5.72
N PHE A 232 -4.04 -17.05 -5.13
CA PHE A 232 -4.19 -17.76 -3.85
C PHE A 232 -3.64 -19.19 -3.95
N ASP A 233 -3.95 -19.93 -5.01
CA ASP A 233 -3.55 -21.34 -5.14
C ASP A 233 -2.03 -21.49 -5.20
N VAL A 234 -1.35 -20.59 -5.94
CA VAL A 234 0.12 -20.59 -6.02
C VAL A 234 0.72 -20.27 -4.65
N ALA A 235 0.24 -19.22 -3.98
CA ALA A 235 0.72 -18.86 -2.66
C ALA A 235 0.47 -19.97 -1.62
N ASN A 236 -0.72 -20.57 -1.63
CA ASN A 236 -1.11 -21.63 -0.71
C ASN A 236 -0.28 -22.92 -0.93
N ALA A 237 0.01 -23.26 -2.19
CA ALA A 237 0.83 -24.43 -2.54
C ALA A 237 2.28 -24.34 -2.01
N THR A 238 2.79 -23.14 -1.74
CA THR A 238 4.12 -22.97 -1.11
C THR A 238 4.16 -23.45 0.34
N GLY A 239 2.99 -23.59 0.99
CA GLY A 239 2.90 -23.80 2.43
C GLY A 239 3.24 -22.57 3.28
N ASN A 240 3.64 -21.44 2.68
CA ASN A 240 4.08 -20.24 3.39
C ASN A 240 3.02 -19.12 3.46
N LEU A 241 1.82 -19.32 2.89
CA LEU A 241 0.72 -18.36 3.00
C LEU A 241 0.26 -18.25 4.46
N ALA A 242 0.26 -17.04 4.99
CA ALA A 242 -0.24 -16.74 6.33
C ALA A 242 -1.77 -16.81 6.39
N ASP A 243 -2.28 -17.27 7.52
CA ASP A 243 -3.70 -17.20 7.85
C ASP A 243 -4.08 -15.75 8.16
N GLY A 244 -5.29 -15.35 7.76
CA GLY A 244 -5.91 -14.14 8.30
C GLY A 244 -6.46 -14.44 9.70
N PHE A 245 -6.22 -13.59 10.68
CA PHE A 245 -6.76 -13.79 12.04
C PHE A 245 -7.79 -12.73 12.40
N LYS A 246 -8.80 -13.12 13.18
CA LYS A 246 -9.62 -12.20 13.99
C LYS A 246 -9.66 -12.65 15.44
N LYS A 247 -9.91 -11.70 16.34
CA LYS A 247 -10.31 -11.98 17.72
C LYS A 247 -11.83 -12.01 17.81
N GLN A 248 -12.39 -13.11 18.31
CA GLN A 248 -13.82 -13.24 18.63
C GLN A 248 -14.06 -13.01 20.12
N GLN A 249 -15.31 -12.77 20.52
CA GLN A 249 -15.69 -12.60 21.93
C GLN A 249 -14.91 -11.48 22.64
N LEU A 250 -14.58 -10.42 21.90
CA LEU A 250 -13.86 -9.26 22.44
C LEU A 250 -14.70 -8.55 23.49
N ASN A 251 -14.14 -8.35 24.67
CA ASN A 251 -14.67 -7.38 25.64
C ASN A 251 -14.03 -6.01 25.42
N SER A 252 -14.41 -5.34 24.32
CA SER A 252 -13.88 -4.02 23.98
C SER A 252 -14.17 -2.94 25.02
N SER A 253 -15.16 -3.15 25.89
CA SER A 253 -15.46 -2.26 27.03
C SER A 253 -14.45 -2.39 28.17
N ALA A 254 -13.82 -3.55 28.32
CA ALA A 254 -12.77 -3.79 29.32
C ALA A 254 -11.39 -3.38 28.79
N SER A 255 -11.09 -3.68 27.53
CA SER A 255 -9.85 -3.24 26.87
C SER A 255 -10.02 -3.20 25.36
N PRO A 256 -9.55 -2.14 24.66
CA PRO A 256 -9.48 -2.13 23.20
C PRO A 256 -8.50 -3.21 22.66
N PHE A 257 -7.62 -3.73 23.51
CA PHE A 257 -6.64 -4.77 23.17
C PHE A 257 -6.97 -6.13 23.78
N ASP A 258 -8.21 -6.34 24.22
CA ASP A 258 -8.68 -7.61 24.78
C ASP A 258 -8.25 -8.80 23.91
N ALA A 259 -7.81 -9.89 24.55
CA ALA A 259 -7.25 -11.03 23.86
C ALA A 259 -8.30 -11.79 23.04
N GLY A 260 -9.57 -11.74 23.46
CA GLY A 260 -10.65 -12.50 22.85
C GLY A 260 -10.25 -13.97 22.63
N ILE A 261 -10.83 -14.56 21.58
CA ILE A 261 -10.48 -15.90 21.09
C ILE A 261 -9.96 -15.75 19.65
N PRO A 262 -8.68 -16.10 19.37
CA PRO A 262 -8.14 -16.15 18.03
C PRO A 262 -8.94 -17.09 17.12
N ARG A 263 -9.25 -16.64 15.91
CA ARG A 263 -9.86 -17.45 14.85
C ARG A 263 -9.21 -17.14 13.50
N ALA A 264 -8.71 -18.19 12.85
CA ALA A 264 -8.32 -18.11 11.45
C ALA A 264 -9.53 -17.84 10.54
N LEU A 265 -9.32 -17.02 9.54
CA LEU A 265 -10.27 -16.61 8.54
C LEU A 265 -9.91 -17.26 7.20
N PRO A 266 -10.92 -17.69 6.42
CA PRO A 266 -10.69 -18.04 5.03
C PRO A 266 -10.04 -16.87 4.30
N PHE A 267 -9.14 -17.17 3.37
CA PHE A 267 -8.53 -16.16 2.52
C PHE A 267 -9.62 -15.43 1.72
N TRP A 268 -9.51 -14.10 1.64
CA TRP A 268 -10.58 -13.21 1.20
C TRP A 268 -10.83 -13.25 -0.32
N ALA A 269 -9.85 -13.68 -1.13
CA ALA A 269 -9.96 -13.79 -2.58
C ALA A 269 -9.31 -15.08 -3.09
N GLN A 270 -10.11 -16.15 -3.23
CA GLN A 270 -9.63 -17.47 -3.68
C GLN A 270 -9.84 -17.73 -5.18
N VAL A 271 -10.44 -16.78 -5.91
CA VAL A 271 -10.82 -16.95 -7.31
C VAL A 271 -9.95 -16.11 -8.25
N GLY A 272 -9.76 -16.56 -9.49
CA GLY A 272 -9.06 -15.82 -10.54
C GLY A 272 -7.64 -16.31 -10.86
N GLY A 273 -6.99 -17.00 -9.91
CA GLY A 273 -5.64 -17.55 -10.10
C GLY A 273 -4.63 -16.48 -10.57
N GLU A 274 -3.68 -16.88 -11.42
CA GLU A 274 -2.67 -15.97 -11.97
C GLU A 274 -3.22 -15.00 -13.02
N ASP A 275 -4.43 -15.22 -13.52
CA ASP A 275 -5.10 -14.29 -14.45
C ASP A 275 -5.89 -13.19 -13.71
N GLY A 276 -6.03 -13.33 -12.39
CA GLY A 276 -6.57 -12.32 -11.50
C GLY A 276 -8.09 -12.18 -11.52
N ASN A 277 -8.58 -11.16 -10.82
CA ASN A 277 -9.99 -10.83 -10.70
C ASN A 277 -10.17 -9.30 -10.51
N SER A 278 -11.40 -8.85 -10.25
CA SER A 278 -11.72 -7.43 -10.04
C SER A 278 -11.03 -6.77 -8.83
N GLY A 279 -10.54 -7.58 -7.88
CA GLY A 279 -9.74 -7.17 -6.73
C GLY A 279 -8.23 -7.08 -7.01
N SER A 280 -7.74 -7.54 -8.17
CA SER A 280 -6.30 -7.57 -8.47
C SER A 280 -5.65 -6.18 -8.42
N GLY A 281 -6.22 -5.19 -9.13
CA GLY A 281 -5.74 -3.80 -9.07
C GLY A 281 -5.74 -3.18 -7.68
N PRO A 282 -6.88 -3.16 -6.96
CA PRO A 282 -6.94 -2.46 -5.68
C PRO A 282 -6.21 -3.17 -4.52
N GLY A 283 -5.99 -4.49 -4.55
CA GLY A 283 -5.40 -5.16 -3.40
C GLY A 283 -4.97 -6.61 -3.54
N GLY A 284 -4.86 -7.14 -4.76
CA GLY A 284 -4.72 -8.59 -4.97
C GLY A 284 -3.32 -9.17 -4.82
N ILE A 285 -2.29 -8.37 -4.54
CA ILE A 285 -0.93 -8.90 -4.43
C ILE A 285 -0.75 -9.67 -3.12
N ILE A 286 -0.10 -10.82 -3.24
CA ILE A 286 0.44 -11.63 -2.15
C ILE A 286 1.96 -11.61 -2.28
N SER A 287 2.68 -11.24 -1.22
CA SER A 287 4.14 -11.10 -1.25
C SER A 287 4.76 -11.39 0.13
N ASN A 288 6.09 -11.39 0.22
CA ASN A 288 6.86 -11.58 1.45
C ASN A 288 7.88 -10.45 1.66
N ALA A 289 8.56 -10.46 2.81
CA ALA A 289 9.50 -9.40 3.16
C ALA A 289 10.73 -9.34 2.23
N ILE A 290 11.17 -10.48 1.68
CA ILE A 290 12.30 -10.52 0.75
C ILE A 290 11.96 -9.78 -0.55
N ASP A 291 10.85 -10.14 -1.19
CA ASP A 291 10.42 -9.53 -2.45
C ASP A 291 10.04 -8.05 -2.24
N MET A 292 9.40 -7.72 -1.11
CA MET A 292 9.09 -6.34 -0.79
C MET A 292 10.34 -5.50 -0.45
N ALA A 293 11.40 -6.09 0.09
CA ALA A 293 12.67 -5.40 0.25
C ALA A 293 13.29 -5.06 -1.11
N LEU A 294 13.27 -6.02 -2.04
CA LEU A 294 13.68 -5.81 -3.42
C LEU A 294 12.88 -4.68 -4.08
N TRP A 295 11.56 -4.70 -3.92
CA TRP A 295 10.67 -3.63 -4.38
C TRP A 295 11.06 -2.25 -3.83
N LEU A 296 11.32 -2.14 -2.53
CA LEU A 296 11.76 -0.89 -1.90
C LEU A 296 13.10 -0.39 -2.47
N GLN A 297 14.06 -1.28 -2.71
CA GLN A 297 15.34 -0.89 -3.33
C GLN A 297 15.16 -0.30 -4.74
N VAL A 298 14.21 -0.85 -5.51
CA VAL A 298 13.87 -0.36 -6.85
C VAL A 298 13.28 1.05 -6.78
N LEU A 299 12.32 1.27 -5.88
CA LEU A 299 11.73 2.60 -5.64
C LEU A 299 12.80 3.62 -5.23
N LEU A 300 13.65 3.28 -4.25
CA LEU A 300 14.76 4.12 -3.79
C LEU A 300 15.87 4.32 -4.83
N SER A 301 15.87 3.51 -5.91
CA SER A 301 16.79 3.63 -7.04
C SER A 301 16.20 4.39 -8.23
N GLY A 302 15.01 4.95 -8.10
CA GLY A 302 14.31 5.59 -9.22
C GLY A 302 13.92 4.58 -10.31
N GLY A 303 13.52 3.37 -9.92
CA GLY A 303 13.01 2.33 -10.81
C GLY A 303 14.06 1.39 -11.41
N LYS A 304 15.33 1.51 -10.97
CA LYS A 304 16.42 0.63 -11.42
C LYS A 304 16.52 -0.63 -10.56
N HIS A 305 16.80 -1.77 -11.21
CA HIS A 305 17.11 -3.02 -10.51
C HIS A 305 18.35 -2.85 -9.62
N PRO A 306 18.34 -3.28 -8.34
CA PRO A 306 19.43 -3.01 -7.41
C PRO A 306 20.77 -3.65 -7.81
N VAL A 307 20.72 -4.82 -8.45
CA VAL A 307 21.91 -5.56 -8.95
C VAL A 307 22.28 -5.18 -10.39
N THR A 308 21.43 -5.46 -11.38
CA THR A 308 21.76 -5.22 -12.80
C THR A 308 21.85 -3.74 -13.17
N ARG A 309 21.28 -2.84 -12.36
CA ARG A 309 21.18 -1.39 -12.59
C ARG A 309 20.35 -1.00 -13.81
N GLU A 310 19.74 -1.97 -14.49
CA GLU A 310 18.83 -1.75 -15.60
C GLU A 310 17.58 -1.01 -15.11
N SER A 311 17.07 -0.13 -15.96
CA SER A 311 15.84 0.61 -15.69
C SER A 311 14.65 -0.30 -15.99
N VAL A 312 14.01 -0.82 -14.95
CA VAL A 312 12.78 -1.63 -15.09
C VAL A 312 11.56 -0.72 -15.10
N ILE A 313 11.56 0.31 -14.26
CA ILE A 313 10.55 1.36 -14.25
C ILE A 313 11.24 2.69 -14.58
N PRO A 314 10.79 3.43 -15.61
CA PRO A 314 11.38 4.73 -15.93
C PRO A 314 11.31 5.70 -14.76
N ALA A 315 12.35 6.51 -14.58
CA ALA A 315 12.41 7.45 -13.46
C ALA A 315 11.30 8.50 -13.53
N GLU A 316 10.89 8.95 -14.73
CA GLU A 316 9.76 9.87 -14.88
C GLU A 316 8.43 9.27 -14.42
N VAL A 317 8.26 7.95 -14.56
CA VAL A 317 7.06 7.24 -14.08
C VAL A 317 7.03 7.24 -12.56
N ILE A 318 8.16 6.91 -11.91
CA ILE A 318 8.29 6.98 -10.44
C ILE A 318 7.99 8.39 -9.94
N GLN A 319 8.61 9.41 -10.54
CA GLN A 319 8.40 10.81 -10.17
C GLN A 319 6.93 11.22 -10.29
N THR A 320 6.27 10.87 -11.39
CA THR A 320 4.86 11.20 -11.60
C THR A 320 3.95 10.50 -10.58
N VAL A 321 4.15 9.19 -10.36
CA VAL A 321 3.35 8.43 -9.38
C VAL A 321 3.58 8.91 -7.94
N SER A 322 4.77 9.44 -7.64
CA SER A 322 5.07 10.07 -6.34
C SER A 322 4.60 11.52 -6.22
N SER A 323 4.08 12.13 -7.30
CA SER A 323 3.62 13.51 -7.28
C SER A 323 2.20 13.60 -6.68
N GLY A 324 2.02 14.48 -5.71
CA GLY A 324 0.72 14.76 -5.10
C GLY A 324 -0.16 15.59 -6.04
N VAL A 325 -1.25 15.02 -6.54
CA VAL A 325 -2.19 15.65 -7.50
C VAL A 325 -3.58 15.93 -6.92
N THR A 326 -3.80 15.64 -5.65
CA THR A 326 -5.08 15.88 -4.96
C THR A 326 -4.90 16.70 -3.70
N ILE A 327 -5.82 17.64 -3.50
CA ILE A 327 -5.96 18.41 -2.27
C ILE A 327 -6.82 17.59 -1.30
N PHE A 328 -6.24 17.20 -0.17
CA PHE A 328 -6.98 16.59 0.92
C PHE A 328 -7.35 17.70 1.91
N THR A 329 -8.65 17.95 2.11
CA THR A 329 -9.08 18.77 3.25
C THR A 329 -8.81 17.96 4.52
N PRO A 330 -7.88 18.37 5.41
CA PRO A 330 -7.58 17.59 6.60
C PRO A 330 -8.84 17.48 7.46
N SER A 331 -9.35 16.27 7.68
CA SER A 331 -10.31 16.05 8.75
C SER A 331 -9.52 15.73 10.01
N ALA A 332 -9.68 16.55 11.05
CA ALA A 332 -9.00 16.39 12.34
C ALA A 332 -9.56 15.22 13.17
N TYR A 333 -10.09 14.17 12.52
CA TYR A 333 -10.82 13.12 13.24
C TYR A 333 -9.88 12.16 14.00
N VAL A 334 -8.62 12.01 13.55
CA VAL A 334 -7.58 11.29 14.30
C VAL A 334 -6.18 11.83 13.92
N PRO A 335 -5.57 12.75 14.68
CA PRO A 335 -4.24 13.30 14.38
C PRO A 335 -3.12 12.25 14.28
N SER A 336 -3.32 11.07 14.90
CA SER A 336 -2.36 9.96 14.91
C SER A 336 -2.54 8.91 13.80
N ALA A 337 -3.58 9.02 12.96
CA ALA A 337 -3.89 8.05 11.92
C ALA A 337 -3.79 8.62 10.49
N GLY A 338 -3.10 9.75 10.31
CA GLY A 338 -2.83 10.30 9.00
C GLY A 338 -2.05 9.31 8.14
N PHE A 339 -2.64 8.87 7.03
CA PHE A 339 -1.91 8.13 6.02
C PHE A 339 -0.83 9.04 5.44
N VAL A 340 0.42 8.75 5.75
CA VAL A 340 1.56 9.35 5.07
C VAL A 340 1.73 8.59 3.76
N PHE A 341 1.39 9.22 2.63
CA PHE A 341 2.00 8.85 1.37
C PHE A 341 3.48 9.23 1.49
N ILE A 342 4.34 8.24 1.69
CA ILE A 342 5.78 8.46 1.62
C ILE A 342 6.09 8.60 0.13
N GLY A 343 6.34 9.83 -0.31
CA GLY A 343 7.10 10.13 -1.51
C GLY A 343 8.59 9.93 -1.28
#